data_AF-A0A950WXJ2-F1
#
_entry.id   AF-A0A950WXJ2-F1
#
_cell.length_a   1.000
_cell.length_b   1.000
_cell.length_c   1.000
_cell.angle_alpha   90.00
_cell.angle_beta   90.00
_cell.angle_gamma   90.00
#
_symmetry.space_group_name_H-M   'P 1'
#
loop_
_entity.id
_entity.type
_entity.pdbx_description
1 polymer ?
#
loop_
_entity_poly.entity_id
_entity_poly.type
_entity_poly.pdbx_seq_one_letter_code
_entity_poly.pdbx_strand_id
1 'polypeptide(L)' 'AAKVGLQVHGAIGYTWEHDLHLFMKPAWARAAAYGDIAWHRARVARSLGLA' A
#
# COMPACT_ATOMS: atom_id res chain seq x y z
N ALA A 1 0.89 4.39 -4.95
CA ALA A 1 0.78 5.80 -4.53
C ALA A 1 1.58 6.09 -3.27
N ALA A 2 1.21 5.58 -2.09
CA ALA A 2 1.87 5.91 -0.81
C ALA A 2 3.41 5.71 -0.80
N LYS A 3 3.91 4.57 -1.31
CA LYS A 3 5.36 4.30 -1.44
C LYS A 3 6.09 5.33 -2.32
N VAL A 4 5.49 5.70 -3.44
CA VAL A 4 6.06 6.69 -4.38
C VAL A 4 6.06 8.07 -3.72
N GLY A 5 4.99 8.43 -3.02
CA GLY A 5 4.94 9.66 -2.21
C GLY A 5 6.10 9.72 -1.21
N LEU A 6 6.37 8.63 -0.50
CA LEU A 6 7.51 8.57 0.42
C LEU A 6 8.85 8.76 -0.29
N GLN A 7 9.04 8.10 -1.45
CA GLN A 7 10.28 8.18 -2.21
C GLN A 7 10.55 9.59 -2.74
N VAL A 8 9.51 10.32 -3.15
CA VAL A 8 9.64 11.71 -3.64
C VAL A 8 10.01 12.69 -2.52
N HIS A 9 9.42 12.52 -1.33
CA HIS A 9 9.63 13.44 -0.21
C HIS A 9 10.87 13.08 0.63
N GLY A 10 11.35 11.84 0.55
CA GLY A 10 12.46 11.36 1.35
C GLY A 10 12.10 11.27 2.83
N ALA A 11 13.06 11.55 3.71
CA ALA A 11 12.91 11.36 5.16
C ALA A 11 11.80 12.22 5.78
N ILE A 12 11.46 13.38 5.21
CA ILE A 12 10.36 14.24 5.70
C ILE A 12 9.00 13.54 5.61
N GLY A 13 8.87 12.52 4.74
CA GLY A 13 7.66 11.69 4.66
C GLY A 13 7.47 10.75 5.85
N TYR A 14 8.51 10.55 6.68
CA TYR A 14 8.45 9.77 7.93
C TYR A 14 8.16 10.61 9.17
N THR A 15 8.23 11.94 9.06
CA THR A 15 8.12 12.85 10.18
C THR A 15 6.73 13.49 10.26
N TRP A 16 6.50 14.39 11.21
CA TRP A 16 5.19 14.99 11.48
C TRP A 16 4.97 16.34 10.78
N GLU A 17 6.00 16.83 10.10
CA GLU A 17 6.04 18.07 9.33
C GLU A 17 5.29 17.93 7.99
N HIS A 18 5.08 16.68 7.54
CA HIS A 18 4.25 16.39 6.38
C HIS A 18 3.27 15.25 6.67
N ASP A 19 2.00 15.47 6.37
CA ASP A 19 0.88 14.56 6.66
C ASP A 19 0.87 13.26 5.83
N LEU A 20 1.95 12.97 5.08
CA LEU A 20 2.09 11.75 4.30
C LEU A 20 1.98 10.48 5.16
N HIS A 21 2.39 10.57 6.42
CA HIS A 21 2.26 9.48 7.39
C HIS A 21 0.80 9.06 7.63
N LEU A 22 -0.18 9.97 7.44
CA LEU A 22 -1.62 9.66 7.53
C LEU A 22 -2.07 8.71 6.42
N PHE A 23 -1.41 8.74 5.25
CA PHE A 23 -1.75 7.87 4.12
C PHE A 23 -0.90 6.60 4.08
N MET A 24 0.35 6.68 4.56
CA MET A 24 1.28 5.54 4.55
C MET A 24 0.91 4.47 5.57
N LYS A 25 0.69 4.84 6.85
CA LYS A 25 0.42 3.88 7.93
C LYS A 25 -0.84 3.03 7.65
N PRO A 26 -1.98 3.59 7.22
CA PRO A 26 -3.16 2.79 6.90
C PRO A 26 -2.96 1.90 5.67
N ALA A 27 -2.14 2.30 4.70
CA ALA A 27 -1.87 1.48 3.52
C ALA A 27 -1.17 0.17 3.90
N TRP A 28 -0.22 0.21 4.83
CA TRP A 28 0.44 -1.00 5.35
C TRP A 28 -0.49 -1.86 6.20
N ALA A 29 -1.26 -1.23 7.10
CA ALA A 29 -2.22 -1.95 7.93
C ALA A 29 -3.27 -2.68 7.08
N ARG A 30 -3.77 -2.06 6.01
CA ARG A 30 -4.72 -2.69 5.08
C ARG A 30 -4.10 -3.84 4.29
N ALA A 31 -2.87 -3.71 3.83
CA ALA A 31 -2.17 -4.81 3.16
C ALA A 31 -2.00 -6.03 4.08
N ALA A 32 -1.72 -5.81 5.37
CA ALA A 32 -1.64 -6.88 6.35
C ALA A 32 -3.02 -7.51 6.66
N ALA A 33 -4.06 -6.69 6.80
CA ALA A 33 -5.39 -7.15 7.19
C ALA A 33 -6.19 -7.82 6.05
N TYR A 34 -6.04 -7.33 4.81
CA TYR A 34 -6.88 -7.72 3.67
C TYR A 34 -6.13 -8.51 2.59
N GLY A 35 -4.84 -8.78 2.79
CA GLY A 35 -4.00 -9.51 1.85
C GLY A 35 -3.14 -8.59 1.00
N ASP A 36 -2.05 -9.16 0.50
CA ASP A 36 -1.10 -8.45 -0.35
C ASP A 36 -1.52 -8.45 -1.83
N ILE A 37 -0.69 -7.82 -2.65
CA ILE A 37 -0.93 -7.71 -4.09
C ILE A 37 -1.03 -9.10 -4.74
N ALA A 38 -0.23 -10.08 -4.31
CA ALA A 38 -0.24 -11.41 -4.89
C ALA A 38 -1.54 -12.15 -4.55
N TRP A 39 -1.98 -12.06 -3.30
CA TRP A 39 -3.25 -12.61 -2.83
C TRP A 39 -4.44 -12.05 -3.60
N HIS A 40 -4.51 -10.71 -3.77
CA HIS A 40 -5.57 -10.08 -4.54
C HIS A 40 -5.53 -10.48 -6.03
N ARG A 41 -4.35 -10.54 -6.64
CA ARG A 41 -4.20 -10.98 -8.05
C ARG A 41 -4.65 -12.42 -8.24
N ALA A 42 -4.30 -13.33 -7.33
CA ALA A 42 -4.74 -14.72 -7.38
C ALA A 42 -6.26 -14.85 -7.26
N ARG A 43 -6.90 -14.04 -6.40
CA ARG A 43 -8.37 -14.00 -6.29
C ARG A 43 -9.03 -13.54 -7.57
N VAL A 44 -8.52 -12.47 -8.19
CA VAL A 44 -9.03 -11.97 -9.47
C VAL A 44 -8.83 -13.00 -10.58
N ALA A 45 -7.64 -13.60 -10.68
CA ALA A 45 -7.36 -14.66 -11.65
C ALA A 45 -8.36 -15.83 -11.51
N ARG A 46 -8.63 -16.26 -10.27
CA ARG A 46 -9.63 -17.29 -9.99
C ARG A 46 -11.03 -16.89 -10.43
N SER A 47 -11.45 -15.64 -10.17
CA SER A 47 -12.77 -15.16 -10.61
C SER A 47 -12.91 -15.07 -12.13
N LEU A 48 -11.79 -14.93 -12.85
CA LEU A 48 -11.76 -14.87 -14.30
C LEU A 48 -11.51 -16.23 -14.96
N GLY A 49 -11.38 -17.31 -14.18
CA GLY A 49 -11.06 -18.65 -14.70
C GLY A 49 -9.63 -18.79 -15.25
N LEU A 50 -8.73 -17.89 -14.86
CA LEU A 50 -7.32 -17.84 -15.29
C LEU A 50 -6.37 -18.53 -14.29
N ALA A 51 -6.91 -19.25 -13.30
CA ALA A 51 -6.16 -19.87 -12.20
C ALA A 51 -6.16 -21.39 -12.31
#